data_AF-A0A7Y2CW20-F1
#
_entry.id   AF-A0A7Y2CW20-F1
#
_cell.length_a   1.000
_cell.length_b   1.000
_cell.length_c   1.000
_cell.angle_alpha   90.00
_cell.angle_beta   90.00
_cell.angle_gamma   90.00
#
_symmetry.space_group_name_H-M   'P 1'
#
loop_
_entity.id
_entity.type
_entity.pdbx_description
1 polymer ?
#
loop_
_entity_poly.entity_id
_entity_poly.type
_entity_poly.pdbx_seq_one_letter_code
_entity_poly.pdbx_strand_id
1 'polypeptide(L)'
;MKYLVAAGLALSLAACAASSNAPTVSAPGLDPKSRISVLFQEFPAGTACAVQLPQGTLKNAAMPGKIDYPTANAGAPVSCQSPDGTRYRVDVQSVLPAGPFRIAGLTAYGTGLIVSTVSGEALTSQRNERGVTPIR
;
A
#
# COMPACT_ATOMS: atom_id res chain seq x y z
N MET A 1 -40.56 -29.80 -31.82
CA MET A 1 -39.27 -30.40 -32.25
C MET A 1 -38.20 -29.31 -32.17
N LYS A 2 -37.08 -29.59 -31.47
CA LYS A 2 -35.70 -29.04 -31.61
C LYS A 2 -35.56 -27.51 -31.78
N TYR A 3 -34.78 -26.75 -31.01
CA TYR A 3 -33.30 -26.76 -30.89
C TYR A 3 -32.92 -25.90 -29.65
N LEU A 4 -32.14 -26.45 -28.72
CA LEU A 4 -30.69 -26.21 -28.49
C LEU A 4 -30.32 -24.94 -27.68
N VAL A 5 -29.80 -25.25 -26.49
CA VAL A 5 -28.74 -24.60 -25.71
C VAL A 5 -27.82 -23.64 -26.49
N ALA A 6 -27.61 -22.43 -25.95
CA ALA A 6 -26.35 -21.66 -25.96
C ALA A 6 -26.42 -20.64 -24.80
N ALA A 7 -25.76 -20.85 -23.66
CA ALA A 7 -24.32 -20.64 -23.42
C ALA A 7 -23.86 -19.22 -23.80
N GLY A 8 -23.56 -18.40 -22.80
CA GLY A 8 -23.00 -17.07 -23.01
C GLY A 8 -22.97 -16.16 -21.78
N LEU A 9 -22.55 -16.68 -20.62
CA LEU A 9 -22.07 -15.84 -19.52
C LEU A 9 -20.79 -15.15 -19.98
N ALA A 10 -20.93 -13.97 -20.59
CA ALA A 10 -19.82 -13.07 -20.79
C ALA A 10 -19.49 -12.41 -19.45
N LEU A 11 -18.76 -13.15 -18.60
CA LEU A 11 -17.97 -12.61 -17.51
C LEU A 11 -16.91 -11.70 -18.12
N SER A 12 -17.21 -10.42 -18.30
CA SER A 12 -16.20 -9.43 -18.65
C SER A 12 -15.33 -9.18 -17.41
N LEU A 13 -14.27 -9.98 -17.27
CA LEU A 13 -13.10 -9.66 -16.45
C LEU A 13 -12.42 -8.43 -17.05
N ALA A 14 -12.87 -7.24 -16.65
CA ALA A 14 -12.08 -6.02 -16.74
C ALA A 14 -11.51 -5.73 -15.35
N ALA A 15 -10.61 -6.60 -14.88
CA ALA A 15 -9.83 -6.36 -13.69
C ALA A 15 -8.41 -5.90 -14.07
N CYS A 16 -7.95 -4.87 -13.36
CA CYS A 16 -6.54 -4.54 -13.15
C CYS A 16 -5.78 -3.88 -14.32
N ALA A 17 -6.25 -2.73 -14.77
CA ALA A 17 -5.35 -1.67 -15.24
C ALA A 17 -5.76 -0.29 -14.70
N ALA A 18 -6.48 -0.26 -13.57
CA ALA A 18 -6.63 0.96 -12.81
C ALA A 18 -5.28 1.25 -12.14
N SER A 19 -4.40 1.96 -12.85
CA SER A 19 -3.45 2.86 -12.23
C SER A 19 -4.14 3.50 -11.03
N SER A 20 -3.67 3.19 -9.82
CA SER A 20 -4.28 3.67 -8.59
C SER A 20 -4.40 5.18 -8.68
N ASN A 21 -5.63 5.69 -8.88
CA ASN A 21 -5.94 7.13 -8.91
C ASN A 21 -5.86 7.75 -7.50
N ALA A 22 -5.27 7.03 -6.54
CA ALA A 22 -5.04 7.52 -5.20
C ALA A 22 -4.07 8.71 -5.25
N PRO A 23 -4.41 9.84 -4.59
CA PRO A 23 -3.49 10.94 -4.39
C PRO A 23 -2.16 10.42 -3.83
N THR A 24 -1.06 10.86 -4.42
CA THR A 24 0.29 10.36 -4.12
C THR A 24 1.14 11.45 -3.51
N VAL A 25 1.92 11.10 -2.49
CA VAL A 25 2.93 11.96 -1.87
C VAL A 25 4.28 11.26 -1.95
N SER A 26 5.34 11.99 -2.31
CA SER A 26 6.63 11.40 -2.66
C SER A 26 7.80 12.19 -2.03
N ALA A 27 8.83 11.49 -1.54
CA ALA A 27 10.04 12.14 -1.05
C ALA A 27 10.88 12.78 -2.17
N PRO A 28 11.59 13.89 -1.91
CA PRO A 28 12.59 14.42 -2.83
C PRO A 28 13.69 13.37 -3.11
N GLY A 29 14.18 13.32 -4.36
CA GLY A 29 15.29 12.43 -4.74
C GLY A 29 14.92 10.94 -4.82
N LEU A 30 13.63 10.60 -4.95
CA LEU A 30 13.19 9.24 -5.27
C LEU A 30 13.81 8.78 -6.60
N ASP A 31 14.87 7.96 -6.53
CA ASP A 31 15.43 7.28 -7.70
C ASP A 31 14.36 6.32 -8.25
N PRO A 32 14.03 6.38 -9.55
CA PRO A 32 13.11 5.43 -10.17
C PRO A 32 13.50 3.96 -9.98
N LYS A 33 14.75 3.65 -9.62
CA LYS A 33 15.24 2.27 -9.46
C LYS A 33 14.94 1.63 -8.11
N SER A 34 14.81 2.40 -7.01
CA SER A 34 14.59 1.84 -5.68
C SER A 34 13.62 2.63 -4.82
N ARG A 35 12.43 2.07 -4.54
CA ARG A 35 11.41 2.75 -3.73
C ARG A 35 10.48 1.80 -2.98
N ILE A 36 9.92 2.31 -1.88
CA ILE A 36 8.76 1.75 -1.19
C ILE A 36 7.56 2.60 -1.58
N SER A 37 6.46 1.94 -1.93
CA SER A 37 5.21 2.57 -2.31
C SER A 37 4.09 1.97 -1.46
N VAL A 38 3.53 2.74 -0.53
CA VAL A 38 2.48 2.28 0.38
C VAL A 38 1.15 2.87 -0.04
N LEU A 39 0.23 2.02 -0.48
CA LEU A 39 -1.16 2.35 -0.78
C LEU A 39 -2.02 2.06 0.45
N PHE A 40 -2.82 3.03 0.87
CA PHE A 40 -3.74 2.92 1.99
C PHE A 40 -5.15 2.66 1.47
N GLN A 41 -5.76 1.57 1.95
CA GLN A 41 -7.11 1.15 1.59
C GLN A 41 -7.92 0.86 2.86
N GLU A 42 -9.25 0.98 2.75
CA GLU A 42 -10.18 0.57 3.82
C GLU A 42 -9.94 1.23 5.19
N PHE A 43 -9.24 2.36 5.24
CA PHE A 43 -9.22 3.21 6.42
C PHE A 43 -10.48 4.09 6.44
N PRO A 44 -10.93 4.55 7.63
CA PRO A 44 -12.02 5.52 7.73
C PRO A 44 -11.80 6.74 6.83
N ALA A 45 -12.88 7.23 6.21
CA ALA A 45 -12.81 8.43 5.38
C ALA A 45 -12.24 9.62 6.18
N GLY A 46 -11.38 10.43 5.56
CA GLY A 46 -10.69 11.54 6.23
C GLY A 46 -9.45 11.14 7.03
N THR A 47 -9.06 9.86 7.02
CA THR A 47 -7.80 9.41 7.63
C THR A 47 -6.61 10.05 6.93
N ALA A 48 -5.69 10.63 7.71
CA ALA A 48 -4.44 11.17 7.23
C ALA A 48 -3.27 10.28 7.65
N CYS A 49 -2.46 9.84 6.69
CA CYS A 49 -1.26 9.05 6.92
C CYS A 49 0.00 9.88 6.71
N ALA A 50 1.04 9.60 7.49
CA ALA A 50 2.33 10.27 7.39
C ALA A 50 3.49 9.31 7.66
N VAL A 51 4.63 9.59 7.05
CA VAL A 51 5.91 8.97 7.38
C VAL A 51 6.94 10.05 7.70
N GLN A 52 7.64 9.87 8.81
CA GLN A 52 8.74 10.76 9.19
C GLN A 52 10.03 10.25 8.56
N LEU A 53 10.63 11.05 7.70
CA LEU A 53 11.92 10.77 7.07
C LEU A 53 12.97 11.77 7.58
N PRO A 54 14.28 11.47 7.43
CA PRO A 54 15.35 12.41 7.78
C PRO A 54 15.21 13.77 7.08
N GLN A 55 14.75 13.77 5.84
CA GLN A 55 14.52 14.96 5.01
C GLN A 55 13.18 15.69 5.28
N GLY A 56 12.33 15.16 6.17
CA GLY A 56 11.04 15.75 6.51
C GLY A 56 9.89 14.75 6.55
N THR A 57 8.68 15.26 6.77
CA THR A 57 7.47 14.45 6.88
C THR A 57 6.75 14.40 5.53
N LEU A 58 6.47 13.21 5.03
CA LEU A 58 5.50 13.03 3.94
C LEU A 58 4.14 12.80 4.55
N LYS A 59 3.15 13.62 4.18
CA LYS A 59 1.79 13.53 4.71
C LYS A 59 0.79 13.42 3.57
N ASN A 60 0.00 12.35 3.58
CA ASN A 60 -1.15 12.17 2.72
C ASN A 60 -2.44 12.27 3.55
N ALA A 61 -3.29 13.25 3.23
CA ALA A 61 -4.55 13.49 3.93
C ALA A 61 -5.79 12.99 3.16
N ALA A 62 -5.58 12.20 2.09
CA ALA A 62 -6.64 11.64 1.27
C ALA A 62 -6.67 10.11 1.40
N MET A 63 -7.87 9.55 1.49
CA MET A 63 -8.11 8.11 1.53
C MET A 63 -9.12 7.74 0.41
N PRO A 64 -8.82 6.76 -0.47
CA PRO A 64 -7.55 6.04 -0.57
C PRO A 64 -6.40 6.98 -0.95
N GLY A 65 -5.19 6.66 -0.49
CA GLY A 65 -4.00 7.51 -0.68
C GLY A 65 -2.75 6.68 -0.82
N LYS A 66 -1.67 7.28 -1.34
CA LYS A 66 -0.38 6.62 -1.49
C LYS A 66 0.76 7.49 -0.96
N ILE A 67 1.75 6.87 -0.34
CA ILE A 67 3.01 7.50 0.04
C ILE A 67 4.17 6.69 -0.57
N ASP A 68 5.04 7.38 -1.31
CA ASP A 68 6.25 6.82 -1.90
C ASP A 68 7.48 7.39 -1.18
N TYR A 69 8.42 6.53 -0.78
CA TYR A 69 9.68 6.95 -0.13
C TYR A 69 10.85 5.99 -0.40
N PRO A 70 12.11 6.42 -0.20
CA PRO A 70 13.28 5.60 -0.51
C PRO A 70 13.37 4.34 0.36
N THR A 71 13.86 3.23 -0.23
CA THR A 71 14.06 1.95 0.48
C THR A 71 15.01 2.04 1.67
N ALA A 72 15.94 2.99 1.65
CA ALA A 72 16.83 3.28 2.78
C ALA A 72 16.07 3.64 4.08
N ASN A 73 14.81 4.06 3.98
CA ASN A 73 13.96 4.41 5.11
C ASN A 73 12.91 3.31 5.42
N ALA A 74 13.16 2.05 5.04
CA ALA A 74 12.22 0.94 5.25
C ALA A 74 11.76 0.76 6.71
N GLY A 75 12.61 1.09 7.67
CA GLY A 75 12.29 1.04 9.11
C GLY A 75 11.48 2.22 9.63
N ALA A 76 11.20 3.25 8.80
CA ALA A 76 10.40 4.39 9.23
C ALA A 76 8.92 3.96 9.37
N PRO A 77 8.32 4.09 10.56
CA PRO A 77 6.93 3.71 10.75
C PRO A 77 6.02 4.70 10.01
N VAL A 78 5.01 4.17 9.32
CA VAL A 78 3.93 5.01 8.80
C VAL A 78 2.86 5.12 9.89
N SER A 79 2.45 6.34 10.19
CA SER A 79 1.42 6.66 11.18
C SER A 79 0.19 7.21 10.49
N CYS A 80 -0.98 6.66 10.75
CA CYS A 80 -2.25 7.17 10.24
C CYS A 80 -3.15 7.63 11.39
N GLN A 81 -3.90 8.70 11.20
CA GLN A 81 -4.87 9.20 12.17
C GLN A 81 -6.22 9.39 11.50
N SER A 82 -7.24 8.71 11.99
CA SER A 82 -8.62 8.88 11.54
C SER A 82 -9.31 10.03 12.27
N PRO A 83 -10.41 10.58 11.70
CA PRO A 83 -11.12 11.73 12.29
C PRO A 83 -11.74 11.46 13.67
N ASP A 84 -12.01 10.20 13.99
CA ASP A 84 -12.51 9.76 15.31
C ASP A 84 -11.43 9.78 16.41
N GLY A 85 -10.18 10.11 16.05
CA GLY A 85 -9.04 10.14 16.96
C GLY A 85 -8.26 8.83 17.03
N THR A 86 -8.72 7.75 16.39
CA THR A 86 -7.98 6.50 16.32
C THR A 86 -6.68 6.70 15.55
N ARG A 87 -5.56 6.24 16.11
CA ARG A 87 -4.25 6.24 15.45
C ARG A 87 -3.89 4.83 15.06
N TYR A 88 -3.27 4.68 13.90
CA TYR A 88 -2.79 3.41 13.38
C TYR A 88 -1.29 3.50 13.12
N ARG A 89 -0.55 2.47 13.51
CA ARG A 89 0.83 2.26 13.08
C ARG A 89 0.85 1.18 12.01
N VAL A 90 1.42 1.50 10.86
CA VAL A 90 1.66 0.57 9.76
C VAL A 90 3.14 0.18 9.80
N ASP A 91 3.41 -1.08 10.12
CA ASP A 91 4.75 -1.67 10.21
C ASP A 91 5.18 -2.22 8.85
N VAL A 92 5.73 -1.33 8.03
CA VAL A 92 6.21 -1.63 6.68
C VAL A 92 7.31 -2.69 6.68
N GLN A 93 8.22 -2.65 7.66
CA GLN A 93 9.35 -3.57 7.72
C GLN A 93 8.92 -5.04 7.87
N SER A 94 7.77 -5.28 8.51
CA SER A 94 7.24 -6.63 8.76
C SER A 94 6.88 -7.44 7.50
N VAL A 95 6.77 -6.79 6.34
CA VAL A 95 6.45 -7.42 5.04
C VAL A 95 7.47 -7.11 3.96
N LEU A 96 8.67 -6.68 4.35
CA LEU A 96 9.78 -6.53 3.44
C LEU A 96 10.76 -7.71 3.60
N PRO A 97 11.43 -8.15 2.52
CA PRO A 97 12.47 -9.15 2.64
C PRO A 97 13.64 -8.59 3.46
N ALA A 98 14.35 -9.48 4.16
CA ALA A 98 15.56 -9.13 4.90
C ALA A 98 16.74 -8.77 3.97
N GLY A 99 16.67 -9.16 2.69
CA GLY A 99 17.70 -8.91 1.68
C GLY A 99 17.41 -7.69 0.79
N PRO A 100 18.32 -7.37 -0.15
CA PRO A 100 18.16 -6.24 -1.05
C PRO A 100 16.96 -6.43 -1.98
N PHE A 101 16.22 -5.35 -2.20
CA PHE A 101 15.13 -5.28 -3.15
C PHE A 101 15.17 -3.94 -3.89
N ARG A 102 14.56 -3.89 -5.08
CA ARG A 102 14.47 -2.67 -5.87
C ARG A 102 13.20 -1.93 -5.51
N ILE A 103 12.04 -2.49 -5.83
CA ILE A 103 10.75 -1.84 -5.58
C ILE A 103 9.92 -2.70 -4.65
N ALA A 104 9.32 -2.09 -3.64
CA ALA A 104 8.28 -2.70 -2.84
C ALA A 104 6.98 -1.92 -2.99
N GLY A 105 5.95 -2.55 -3.54
CA GLY A 105 4.57 -2.06 -3.52
C GLY A 105 3.83 -2.70 -2.36
N LEU A 106 3.32 -1.91 -1.43
CA LEU A 106 2.60 -2.35 -0.26
C LEU A 106 1.17 -1.82 -0.31
N THR A 107 0.23 -2.62 0.15
CA THR A 107 -1.13 -2.19 0.44
C THR A 107 -1.40 -2.42 1.92
N ALA A 108 -1.66 -1.33 2.64
CA ALA A 108 -2.06 -1.34 4.04
C ALA A 108 -3.57 -1.14 4.13
N TYR A 109 -4.22 -1.97 4.93
CA TYR A 109 -5.65 -1.97 5.16
C TYR A 109 -5.96 -1.54 6.59
N GLY A 110 -6.99 -0.71 6.78
CA GLY A 110 -7.46 -0.30 8.11
C GLY A 110 -7.89 -1.47 9.02
N THR A 111 -8.13 -2.65 8.43
CA THR A 111 -8.50 -3.90 9.12
C THR A 111 -7.36 -4.55 9.90
N GLY A 112 -6.10 -4.14 9.69
CA GLY A 112 -4.92 -4.75 10.33
C GLY A 112 -3.94 -5.39 9.35
N LEU A 113 -4.41 -5.65 8.13
CA LEU A 113 -3.66 -6.33 7.09
C LEU A 113 -2.68 -5.39 6.37
N ILE A 114 -1.48 -5.90 6.08
CA ILE A 114 -0.59 -5.34 5.07
C ILE A 114 -0.11 -6.45 4.12
N VAL A 115 -0.11 -6.16 2.82
CA VAL A 115 0.37 -7.05 1.76
C VAL A 115 1.46 -6.33 0.99
N SER A 116 2.58 -7.00 0.72
CA SER A 116 3.65 -6.48 -0.13
C SER A 116 3.79 -7.30 -1.40
N THR A 117 4.23 -6.63 -2.46
CA THR A 117 4.79 -7.21 -3.67
C THR A 117 6.14 -6.57 -3.89
N VAL A 118 7.19 -7.38 -3.96
CA VAL A 118 8.57 -6.90 -4.01
C VAL A 118 9.23 -7.38 -5.30
N SER A 119 9.82 -6.45 -6.04
CA SER A 119 10.66 -6.76 -7.19
C SER A 119 12.13 -6.90 -6.77
N GLY A 120 12.62 -8.13 -6.92
CA GLY A 120 14.03 -8.50 -6.87
C GLY A 120 14.42 -9.26 -8.14
N GLU A 121 15.26 -10.29 -8.02
CA GLU A 121 15.50 -11.25 -9.12
C GLU A 121 14.24 -12.03 -9.50
N ALA A 122 13.36 -12.27 -8.53
CA ALA A 122 12.00 -12.79 -8.70
C ALA A 122 10.97 -11.86 -8.03
N LEU A 123 9.73 -11.89 -8.51
CA LEU A 123 8.59 -11.26 -7.85
C LEU A 123 8.18 -12.10 -6.64
N THR A 124 8.20 -11.49 -5.47
CA THR A 124 7.79 -12.16 -4.22
C THR A 124 6.67 -11.36 -3.55
N SER A 125 5.79 -12.05 -2.84
CA SER A 125 4.72 -11.42 -2.04
C SER A 125 4.81 -11.85 -0.60
N GLN A 126 4.59 -10.91 0.32
CA GLN A 126 4.52 -11.17 1.75
C GLN A 126 3.24 -10.56 2.34
N ARG A 127 2.74 -11.13 3.42
CA ARG A 127 1.50 -10.72 4.08
C ARG A 127 1.69 -10.74 5.59
N ASN A 128 1.16 -9.72 6.27
CA ASN A 128 1.08 -9.69 7.73
C ASN A 128 -0.31 -9.18 8.16
N GLU A 129 -1.07 -10.04 8.84
CA GLU A 129 -2.43 -9.74 9.32
C GLU A 129 -2.45 -8.82 10.55
N ARG A 130 -1.28 -8.52 11.12
CA ARG A 130 -1.08 -7.60 12.25
C ARG A 130 -0.11 -6.48 11.91
N GLY A 131 0.11 -6.23 10.60
CA GLY A 131 1.03 -5.20 10.14
C GLY A 131 0.47 -3.79 10.29
N VAL A 132 -0.84 -3.63 10.48
CA VAL A 132 -1.47 -2.37 10.88
C VAL A 132 -2.06 -2.54 12.27
N THR A 133 -1.72 -1.64 13.19
CA THR A 133 -2.13 -1.75 14.60
C THR A 133 -2.70 -0.44 15.11
N PRO A 134 -3.87 -0.44 15.77
CA PRO A 134 -4.35 0.75 16.46
C PRO A 134 -3.45 1.03 17.68
N ILE A 135 -3.06 2.30 17.84
CA ILE A 135 -2.27 2.80 18.96
C ILE A 135 -3.09 3.87 19.70
N ARG A 136 -3.06 3.83 21.04
CA ARG A 136 -3.71 4.84 21.90
C ARG A 136 -2.78 6.02 22.11
#